data_AF-A0A3N5JIF8-F1
#
_entry.id   AF-A0A3N5JIF8-F1
#
_cell.length_a   1.000
_cell.length_b   1.000
_cell.length_c   1.000
_cell.angle_alpha   90.00
_cell.angle_beta   90.00
_cell.angle_gamma   90.00
#
_symmetry.space_group_name_H-M   'P 1'
#
loop_
_entity.id
_entity.type
_entity.pdbx_description
1 polymer ?
#
loop_
_entity_poly.entity_id
_entity_poly.type
_entity_poly.pdbx_seq_one_letter_code
_entity_poly.pdbx_strand_id
1 'polypeptide(L)' 'LFINRPAAYGREVEAEMKNKAEIIVAKQRNGPTGEVDLIFIDEFVQFANKEEIHQVPELVEDPF' A
#
# COMPACT_ATOMS: atom_id res chain seq x y z
N LEU A 1 7.11 13.87 7.02
CA LEU A 1 6.50 12.76 6.27
C LEU A 1 7.30 12.58 5.00
N PHE A 2 7.78 11.37 4.74
CA PHE A 2 8.47 11.02 3.50
C PHE A 2 7.72 9.89 2.81
N ILE A 3 7.75 9.88 1.48
CA ILE A 3 7.16 8.85 0.63
C ILE A 3 8.30 8.19 -0.12
N ASN A 4 8.45 6.88 0.05
CA ASN A 4 9.43 6.07 -0.66
C ASN A 4 8.68 5.10 -1.58
N ARG A 5 8.98 5.15 -2.89
CA ARG A 5 8.43 4.23 -3.89
C ARG A 5 9.58 3.71 -4.74
N PRO A 6 10.11 2.50 -4.46
CA PRO A 6 11.23 1.93 -5.20
C PRO A 6 11.04 1.95 -6.73
N ALA A 7 9.83 1.64 -7.19
CA ALA A 7 9.45 1.67 -8.60
C ALA A 7 9.50 3.07 -9.24
N ALA A 8 9.43 4.16 -8.46
CA ALA A 8 9.56 5.52 -8.99
C ALA A 8 10.99 5.86 -9.45
N TYR A 9 11.99 5.14 -8.95
CA TYR A 9 13.40 5.50 -9.16
C TYR A 9 13.97 4.99 -10.49
N GLY A 10 13.13 4.44 -11.37
CA GLY A 10 13.54 3.97 -12.70
C GLY A 10 14.49 2.76 -12.68
N ARG A 11 14.52 2.02 -11.57
CA ARG A 11 15.25 0.76 -11.45
C ARG A 11 14.30 -0.40 -11.70
N GLU A 12 14.80 -1.47 -12.33
CA GLU A 12 14.06 -2.74 -12.35
C GLU A 12 13.83 -3.18 -10.90
N VAL A 13 12.57 -3.41 -10.58
CA VAL A 13 12.09 -3.89 -9.30
C VAL A 13 11.29 -5.16 -9.55
N GLU A 14 11.41 -6.12 -8.63
CA GLU A 14 10.60 -7.34 -8.65
C GLU A 14 9.11 -6.97 -8.76
N ALA A 15 8.33 -7.80 -9.45
CA ALA A 15 6.91 -7.53 -9.72
C ALA A 15 6.12 -7.27 -8.43
N GLU A 16 6.48 -7.94 -7.34
CA GLU A 16 5.91 -7.81 -6.00
C GLU A 16 6.18 -6.44 -5.36
N MET A 17 7.30 -5.80 -5.72
CA MET A 17 7.71 -4.48 -5.22
C MET A 17 7.21 -3.33 -6.09
N LYS A 18 6.67 -3.60 -7.28
CA LYS A 18 6.25 -2.59 -8.25
C LYS A 18 5.25 -1.60 -7.64
N ASN A 19 4.26 -2.13 -6.92
CA ASN A 19 3.18 -1.33 -6.35
C ASN A 19 3.44 -0.99 -4.87
N LYS A 20 4.60 -1.35 -4.31
CA LYS A 20 4.90 -1.08 -2.91
C LYS A 20 5.22 0.40 -2.71
N ALA A 21 4.56 1.02 -1.74
CA ALA A 21 4.90 2.34 -1.24
C ALA A 21 5.10 2.30 0.27
N GLU A 22 6.07 3.08 0.74
CA GLU A 22 6.39 3.19 2.16
C GLU A 22 6.25 4.65 2.59
N ILE A 23 5.49 4.84 3.67
CA ILE A 23 5.27 6.14 4.28
C ILE A 23 6.04 6.22 5.59
N ILE A 24 6.98 7.17 5.66
CA ILE A 24 7.85 7.35 6.82
C ILE A 24 7.42 8.60 7.59
N VAL A 25 6.85 8.38 8.77
CA VAL A 25 6.49 9.41 9.73
C VAL A 25 7.71 9.71 10.61
N ALA A 26 8.71 10.38 10.05
CA ALA A 26 9.98 10.63 10.75
C ALA A 26 9.87 11.59 11.95
N LYS A 27 8.85 12.47 11.97
CA LYS A 27 8.56 13.36 13.10
C LYS A 27 7.06 13.58 13.23
N GLN A 28 6.56 13.45 14.46
CA GLN A 28 5.20 13.76 14.86
C GLN A 28 5.24 14.47 16.22
N ARG A 29 4.60 15.66 16.34
CA ARG A 29 4.71 16.48 17.56
C ARG A 29 4.02 15.87 18.78
N ASN A 30 2.88 15.22 18.55
CA ASN A 30 1.97 14.76 19.61
C ASN A 30 1.62 13.27 19.42
N GLY A 31 2.60 12.44 19.06
CA GLY A 31 2.31 11.03 18.84
C GLY A 31 3.48 10.24 18.28
N PRO A 32 3.26 8.95 18.03
CA PRO A 32 4.31 8.04 17.60
C PRO A 32 4.81 8.38 16.20
N THR A 33 6.09 8.18 15.98
CA THR A 33 6.69 8.09 14.66
C THR A 33 6.70 6.63 14.20
N GLY A 34 6.85 6.39 12.90
CA GLY A 34 6.91 5.03 12.38
C GLY A 34 6.87 4.97 10.87
N GLU A 35 6.87 3.74 10.37
CA GLU A 35 6.81 3.41 8.96
C GLU A 35 5.52 2.65 8.69
N VAL A 36 4.86 2.96 7.57
CA VAL A 36 3.61 2.31 7.15
C VAL A 36 3.77 1.86 5.71
N ASP A 37 3.61 0.55 5.51
CA ASP A 37 3.55 -0.07 4.19
C ASP A 37 2.16 0.15 3.57
N LEU A 38 2.13 0.64 2.34
CA LEU A 38 0.92 0.85 1.53
C LEU A 38 1.11 0.28 0.12
N ILE A 39 -0.01 0.19 -0.61
CA ILE A 39 -0.03 -0.13 -2.03
C ILE A 39 -0.32 1.14 -2.84
N PHE A 40 0.48 1.39 -3.87
CA PHE A 40 0.25 2.46 -4.83
C PHE A 40 -0.37 1.90 -6.11
N ILE A 41 -1.54 2.42 -6.49
CA ILE A 41 -2.29 2.01 -7.68
C ILE A 41 -2.04 3.07 -8.75
N ASP A 42 -1.13 2.79 -9.68
CA ASP A 42 -0.68 3.71 -10.74
C ASP A 42 -1.85 4.25 -11.58
N GLU A 43 -2.84 3.40 -11.88
CA GLU A 43 -3.99 3.71 -12.73
C GLU A 43 -4.86 4.85 -12.17
N PHE A 44 -4.97 4.94 -10.84
CA PHE A 44 -5.80 5.93 -10.15
C PHE A 44 -4.97 6.95 -9.36
N VAL A 45 -3.63 6.83 -9.37
CA VAL A 45 -2.71 7.64 -8.56
C VAL A 45 -3.13 7.60 -7.07
N GLN A 46 -3.52 6.42 -6.60
CA GLN A 46 -4.15 6.23 -5.28
C GLN A 46 -3.28 5.37 -4.37
N PHE A 47 -3.27 5.68 -3.07
CA PHE A 47 -2.72 4.81 -2.05
C PHE A 47 -3.84 4.00 -1.39
N ALA A 48 -3.66 2.69 -1.32
CA ALA A 48 -4.53 1.75 -0.65
C ALA A 48 -3.80 1.11 0.54
N ASN A 49 -4.57 0.67 1.53
CA ASN A 49 -4.02 -0.09 2.64
C ASN A 49 -3.44 -1.41 2.12
N LYS A 50 -2.29 -1.81 2.67
CA LYS A 50 -1.74 -3.14 2.41
C LYS A 50 -2.58 -4.17 3.17
N GLU A 51 -3.41 -4.91 2.44
CA GLU A 51 -4.11 -6.08 2.96
C GLU A 51 -3.29 -7.34 2.68
N GLU A 52 -3.03 -8.16 3.71
CA GLU A 52 -2.37 -9.47 3.54
C GLU A 52 -3.36 -10.56 3.11
N ILE A 53 -4.65 -10.39 3.40
CA ILE A 53 -5.71 -11.38 3.11
C ILE A 53 -6.88 -10.64 2.48
N HIS A 54 -7.08 -10.86 1.19
CA HIS A 54 -8.28 -10.40 0.50
C HIS A 54 -9.36 -11.49 0.63
N GLN A 55 -10.26 -11.36 1.61
CA GLN A 55 -11.43 -12.24 1.68
C GLN A 55 -12.39 -11.82 0.58
N VAL A 56 -12.38 -12.58 -0.53
CA VAL A 56 -13.47 -12.50 -1.50
C VAL A 56 -14.74 -12.92 -0.75
N PRO A 57 -15.76 -12.05 -0.62
CA PRO A 57 -17.02 -12.46 -0.04
C PRO A 57 -17.53 -13.61 -0.90
N GLU A 58 -17.64 -14.80 -0.31
CA GLU A 58 -18.26 -15.94 -0.97
C GLU A 58 -19.65 -15.48 -1.38
N LEU A 59 -19.93 -15.46 -2.69
CA LEU A 59 -21.25 -15.12 -3.21
C LEU A 59 -22.18 -16.22 -2.72
N VAL A 60 -22.81 -15.99 -1.57
CA VAL A 60 -23.93 -16.80 -1.11
C VAL A 60 -25.02 -16.51 -2.12
N GLU A 61 -25.18 -17.38 -3.11
CA GLU A 61 -26.42 -17.41 -3.88
C GLU A 61 -27.52 -17.72 -2.88
N ASP A 62 -28.24 -16.68 -2.45
CA ASP A 62 -29.35 -16.81 -1.52
C ASP A 62 -30.34 -17.82 -2.09
N PRO A 63 -30.60 -18.95 -1.40
CA PRO A 63 -31.58 -19.93 -1.85
C PRO A 63 -32.98 -19.46 -1.44
N PHE A 64 -33.46 -18.37 -2.04
CA PHE A 64 -34.88 -17.98 -2.03
C PHE A 64 -35.31 -17.46 -3.39
#